data_AF-A0A970TIU5-F1
#
_entry.id   AF-A0A970TIU5-F1
#
_cell.length_a   1.000
_cell.length_b   1.000
_cell.length_c   1.000
_cell.angle_alpha   90.00
_cell.angle_beta   90.00
_cell.angle_gamma   90.00
#
_symmetry.space_group_name_H-M   'P 1'
#
loop_
_entity.id
_entity.type
_entity.pdbx_description
1 polymer ?
#
loop_
_entity_poly.entity_id
_entity_poly.type
_entity_poly.pdbx_seq_one_letter_code
_entity_poly.pdbx_strand_id
1 'polypeptide(L)'
;MGSDQISAKNPLVSAIIERLCSFSSQMVILFDHDGLASTTAIFERLEGKGFDLYDYTDNLSLYFYLENKRCMKPEPKDRRVLIRISADLADLAQVPYSVLIQSDIIHLRLDDFFTGIAAKAVRELPIQYYEKLFELLQVQPQNLTSYSESIDFLTRRVFGIDTAGIITEVQFWAVMFKLHYSDTELPEFIVNKLLDVGKELVDEYDIDLDRALKISEYFYAFLQEEWQRFVD
;
A
#
# COMPACT_ATOMS: atom_id res chain seq x y z
N MET A 1 -17.68 -14.44 -15.16
CA MET A 1 -17.69 -13.15 -15.89
C MET A 1 -17.93 -11.98 -14.92
N GLY A 2 -17.09 -11.83 -13.88
CA GLY A 2 -17.33 -10.82 -12.83
C GLY A 2 -16.07 -10.22 -12.19
N SER A 3 -14.87 -10.65 -12.57
CA SER A 3 -13.60 -10.15 -12.03
C SER A 3 -13.00 -9.00 -12.86
N ASP A 4 -13.28 -8.93 -14.16
CA ASP A 4 -12.56 -8.03 -15.07
C ASP A 4 -13.06 -6.58 -15.09
N GLN A 5 -14.24 -6.30 -14.52
CA GLN A 5 -14.79 -4.93 -14.50
C GLN A 5 -14.38 -4.12 -13.27
N ILE A 6 -13.95 -4.77 -12.18
CA ILE A 6 -13.52 -4.07 -10.95
C ILE A 6 -12.09 -3.52 -11.15
N SER A 7 -11.24 -4.25 -11.87
CA SER A 7 -9.87 -3.82 -12.18
C SER A 7 -9.84 -2.54 -13.02
N ALA A 8 -10.88 -2.21 -13.79
CA ALA A 8 -10.92 -1.06 -14.71
C ALA A 8 -11.01 0.32 -14.02
N LYS A 9 -11.31 0.41 -12.71
CA LYS A 9 -11.64 1.67 -12.05
C LYS A 9 -10.71 2.13 -10.93
N ASN A 10 -9.58 1.47 -10.69
CA ASN A 10 -8.67 1.94 -9.64
C ASN A 10 -7.96 3.24 -10.07
N PRO A 11 -8.21 4.39 -9.39
CA PRO A 11 -7.67 5.69 -9.76
C PRO A 11 -6.16 5.77 -9.52
N LEU A 12 -5.64 5.12 -8.48
CA LEU A 12 -4.20 5.06 -8.20
C LEU A 12 -3.47 4.32 -9.32
N VAL A 13 -3.97 3.15 -9.73
CA VAL A 13 -3.43 2.37 -10.85
C VAL A 13 -3.43 3.20 -12.14
N SER A 14 -4.49 3.97 -12.37
CA SER A 14 -4.61 4.82 -13.56
C SER A 14 -3.59 5.97 -13.53
N ALA A 15 -3.39 6.62 -12.38
CA ALA A 15 -2.38 7.65 -12.19
C ALA A 15 -0.94 7.11 -12.39
N ILE A 16 -0.63 5.92 -11.87
CA ILE A 16 0.67 5.26 -12.06
C ILE A 16 0.90 5.03 -13.56
N ILE A 17 -0.07 4.46 -14.26
CA ILE A 17 0.05 4.16 -15.69
C ILE A 17 0.18 5.44 -16.52
N GLU A 18 -0.57 6.49 -16.22
CA GLU A 18 -0.46 7.77 -16.91
C GLU A 18 0.94 8.36 -16.77
N ARG A 19 1.51 8.31 -15.56
CA ARG A 19 2.89 8.74 -15.32
C ARG A 19 3.89 7.89 -16.10
N LEU A 20 3.74 6.57 -16.16
CA LEU A 20 4.63 5.71 -16.95
C LEU A 20 4.47 5.94 -18.47
N CYS A 21 3.25 6.30 -18.92
CA CYS A 21 2.96 6.52 -20.33
C CYS A 21 3.39 7.89 -20.85
N SER A 22 3.68 8.87 -19.98
CA SER A 22 4.05 10.23 -20.41
C SER A 22 5.41 10.31 -21.13
N PHE A 23 6.20 9.23 -21.10
CA PHE A 23 7.52 9.15 -21.69
C PHE A 23 7.47 8.64 -23.14
N SER A 24 8.24 9.27 -24.02
CA SER A 24 8.28 8.97 -25.45
C SER A 24 9.38 7.98 -25.84
N SER A 25 10.27 7.61 -24.92
CA SER A 25 11.38 6.70 -25.23
C SER A 25 10.93 5.27 -25.50
N GLN A 26 11.69 4.61 -26.38
CA GLN A 26 11.48 3.20 -26.73
C GLN A 26 11.87 2.26 -25.59
N MET A 27 12.74 2.71 -24.68
CA MET A 27 13.14 1.99 -23.49
C MET A 27 12.98 2.90 -22.27
N VAL A 28 12.40 2.35 -21.21
CA VAL A 28 12.20 3.02 -19.94
C VAL A 28 12.69 2.10 -18.82
N ILE A 29 13.48 2.64 -17.89
CA ILE A 29 13.86 1.94 -16.66
C ILE A 29 13.03 2.53 -15.52
N LEU A 30 12.28 1.68 -14.85
CA LEU A 30 11.44 2.02 -13.71
C LEU A 30 12.08 1.46 -12.45
N PHE A 31 12.56 2.33 -11.57
CA PHE A 31 12.92 1.99 -10.20
C PHE A 31 11.67 2.08 -9.32
N ASP A 32 11.10 0.93 -8.96
CA ASP A 32 9.92 0.80 -8.12
C ASP A 32 10.33 0.63 -6.65
N HIS A 33 10.59 1.75 -5.98
CA HIS A 33 11.16 1.79 -4.62
C HIS A 33 10.22 1.21 -3.55
N ASP A 34 8.90 1.30 -3.77
CA ASP A 34 7.90 0.92 -2.78
C ASP A 34 6.97 -0.20 -3.30
N GLY A 35 7.29 -0.84 -4.43
CA GLY A 35 6.55 -1.97 -4.97
C GLY A 35 5.17 -1.61 -5.56
N LEU A 36 4.96 -0.35 -5.94
CA LEU A 36 3.68 0.17 -6.44
C LEU A 36 3.31 -0.40 -7.81
N ALA A 37 4.29 -0.76 -8.64
CA ALA A 37 4.09 -1.32 -9.97
C ALA A 37 4.16 -2.87 -9.99
N SER A 38 4.08 -3.52 -8.83
CA SER A 38 4.18 -4.98 -8.69
C SER A 38 2.90 -5.75 -9.04
N THR A 39 1.76 -5.07 -9.09
CA THR A 39 0.45 -5.73 -9.23
C THR A 39 0.18 -6.17 -10.67
N THR A 40 -0.33 -7.39 -10.86
CA THR A 40 -0.71 -7.96 -12.17
C THR A 40 -1.59 -7.03 -13.01
N ALA A 41 -2.52 -6.31 -12.36
CA ALA A 41 -3.38 -5.33 -13.05
C ALA A 41 -2.60 -4.19 -13.74
N ILE A 42 -1.46 -3.77 -13.17
CA ILE A 42 -0.60 -2.76 -13.77
C ILE A 42 0.12 -3.34 -14.99
N PHE A 43 0.63 -4.58 -14.88
CA PHE A 43 1.27 -5.29 -15.99
C PHE A 43 0.36 -5.43 -17.19
N GLU A 44 -0.84 -6.00 -17.01
CA GLU A 44 -1.80 -6.23 -18.10
C GLU A 44 -2.20 -4.92 -18.81
N ARG A 45 -2.40 -3.85 -18.04
CA ARG A 45 -2.73 -2.54 -18.62
C ARG A 45 -1.56 -1.90 -19.36
N LEU A 46 -0.33 -2.06 -18.89
CA LEU A 46 0.86 -1.56 -19.57
C LEU A 46 1.11 -2.36 -20.86
N GLU A 47 0.94 -3.68 -20.84
CA GLU A 47 0.98 -4.51 -22.05
C GLU A 47 -0.08 -4.09 -23.08
N GLY A 48 -1.31 -3.83 -22.63
CA GLY A 48 -2.39 -3.29 -23.46
C GLY A 48 -2.08 -1.91 -24.06
N LYS A 49 -1.18 -1.13 -23.46
CA LYS A 49 -0.67 0.15 -23.97
C LYS A 49 0.61 0.02 -24.80
N GLY A 50 0.99 -1.20 -25.18
CA GLY A 50 2.14 -1.47 -26.02
C GLY A 50 3.48 -1.44 -25.28
N PHE A 51 3.48 -1.63 -23.96
CA PHE A 51 4.72 -1.89 -23.23
C PHE A 51 5.05 -3.38 -23.19
N ASP A 52 6.34 -3.67 -23.18
CA ASP A 52 6.92 -4.98 -23.01
C ASP A 52 7.70 -4.97 -21.70
N LEU A 53 7.15 -5.62 -20.68
CA LEU A 53 7.64 -5.50 -19.32
C LEU A 53 8.70 -6.57 -19.06
N TYR A 54 9.81 -6.12 -18.49
CA TYR A 54 10.90 -6.99 -18.05
C TYR A 54 11.21 -6.69 -16.59
N ASP A 55 10.99 -7.67 -15.72
CA ASP A 55 11.41 -7.60 -14.33
C ASP A 55 12.90 -7.91 -14.22
N TYR A 56 13.67 -6.91 -13.80
CA TYR A 56 15.11 -7.00 -13.69
C TYR A 56 15.52 -7.94 -12.55
N THR A 57 16.37 -8.92 -12.88
CA THR A 57 17.02 -9.82 -11.92
C THR A 57 18.52 -9.55 -11.82
N ASP A 58 19.19 -9.53 -12.98
CA ASP A 58 20.63 -9.36 -13.11
C ASP A 58 20.99 -8.88 -14.52
N ASN A 59 22.22 -8.40 -14.66
CA ASN A 59 22.72 -7.84 -15.93
C ASN A 59 22.80 -8.86 -17.06
N LEU A 60 23.10 -10.13 -16.78
CA LEU A 60 23.23 -11.15 -17.83
C LEU A 60 21.85 -11.48 -18.42
N SER A 61 20.86 -11.70 -17.55
CA SER A 61 19.47 -11.93 -17.96
C SER A 61 18.91 -10.73 -18.74
N LEU A 62 19.22 -9.50 -18.29
CA LEU A 62 18.82 -8.28 -18.99
C LEU A 62 19.39 -8.22 -20.41
N TYR A 63 20.69 -8.48 -20.57
CA TYR A 63 21.29 -8.47 -21.90
C TYR A 63 20.72 -9.55 -22.81
N PHE A 64 20.53 -10.76 -22.29
CA PHE A 64 19.92 -11.85 -23.05
C PHE A 64 18.51 -11.47 -23.53
N TYR A 65 17.70 -10.86 -22.67
CA TYR A 65 16.37 -10.36 -23.03
C TYR A 65 16.43 -9.31 -24.15
N LEU A 66 17.28 -8.29 -24.00
CA LEU A 66 17.42 -7.21 -24.99
C LEU A 66 17.96 -7.71 -26.34
N GLU A 67 18.91 -8.64 -26.31
CA GLU A 67 19.50 -9.21 -27.52
C GLU A 67 18.49 -10.10 -28.26
N ASN A 68 17.71 -10.90 -27.54
CA ASN A 68 16.61 -11.66 -28.13
C ASN A 68 15.58 -10.74 -28.82
N LYS A 69 15.23 -9.62 -28.18
CA LYS A 69 14.33 -8.61 -28.76
C LYS A 69 14.89 -7.93 -30.01
N ARG A 70 16.21 -7.72 -30.09
CA ARG A 70 16.88 -7.20 -31.30
C ARG A 70 16.93 -8.23 -32.44
N CYS A 71 17.09 -9.51 -32.11
CA CYS A 71 17.20 -10.60 -33.08
C CYS A 71 15.85 -11.02 -33.69
N MET A 72 14.75 -10.84 -32.94
CA MET A 72 13.42 -11.03 -33.50
C MET A 72 13.13 -9.96 -34.55
N LYS A 73 12.68 -10.38 -35.74
CA LYS A 73 12.23 -9.53 -36.85
C LYS A 73 11.28 -8.44 -36.34
N PRO A 74 11.20 -7.26 -36.98
CA PRO A 74 10.48 -6.13 -36.41
C PRO A 74 9.05 -6.53 -36.09
N GLU A 75 8.79 -6.74 -34.79
CA GLU A 75 7.45 -6.62 -34.24
C GLU A 75 6.90 -5.25 -34.64
N PRO A 76 5.56 -5.08 -34.71
CA PRO A 76 4.98 -3.80 -35.09
C PRO A 76 5.70 -2.66 -34.36
N LYS A 77 6.14 -1.68 -35.14
CA LYS A 77 7.16 -0.63 -34.90
C LYS A 77 7.10 0.18 -33.59
N ASP A 78 6.21 -0.14 -32.65
CA ASP A 78 5.83 0.73 -31.55
C ASP A 78 5.80 0.05 -30.15
N ARG A 79 6.26 -1.20 -29.99
CA ARG A 79 6.28 -1.82 -28.65
C ARG A 79 7.47 -1.28 -27.83
N ARG A 80 7.18 -0.53 -26.78
CA ARG A 80 8.17 0.10 -25.88
C ARG A 80 8.60 -0.92 -24.82
N VAL A 81 9.87 -0.94 -24.45
CA VAL A 81 10.39 -1.80 -23.39
C VAL A 81 10.34 -1.06 -22.05
N LEU A 82 9.77 -1.68 -21.02
CA LEU A 82 9.81 -1.18 -19.65
C LEU A 82 10.58 -2.18 -18.78
N ILE A 83 11.75 -1.78 -18.29
CA ILE A 83 12.55 -2.57 -17.36
C ILE A 83 12.18 -2.13 -15.94
N ARG A 84 11.51 -2.98 -15.17
CA ARG A 84 11.19 -2.71 -13.77
C ARG A 84 12.31 -3.26 -12.88
N ILE A 85 12.85 -2.41 -12.03
CA ILE A 85 13.75 -2.75 -10.93
C ILE A 85 12.91 -2.69 -9.66
N SER A 86 12.74 -3.83 -9.00
CA SER A 86 11.95 -3.97 -7.79
C SER A 86 12.58 -3.28 -6.59
N ALA A 87 11.80 -3.07 -5.53
CA ALA A 87 12.22 -2.34 -4.33
C ALA A 87 13.49 -2.89 -3.68
N ASP A 88 13.63 -4.22 -3.65
CA ASP A 88 14.80 -4.94 -3.11
C ASP A 88 16.07 -4.71 -3.93
N LEU A 89 15.93 -4.42 -5.22
CA LEU A 89 17.04 -4.14 -6.12
C LEU A 89 17.21 -2.65 -6.42
N ALA A 90 16.28 -1.78 -6.04
CA ALA A 90 16.26 -0.38 -6.46
C ALA A 90 17.53 0.40 -6.05
N ASP A 91 18.09 0.08 -4.89
CA ASP A 91 19.34 0.68 -4.38
C ASP A 91 20.60 -0.14 -4.69
N LEU A 92 20.46 -1.39 -5.13
CA LEU A 92 21.57 -2.34 -5.36
C LEU A 92 21.90 -2.54 -6.85
N ALA A 93 20.91 -2.35 -7.72
CA ALA A 93 21.02 -2.64 -9.13
C ALA A 93 22.03 -1.70 -9.80
N GLN A 94 23.11 -2.28 -10.31
CA GLN A 94 24.08 -1.59 -11.16
C GLN A 94 23.75 -1.85 -12.63
N VAL A 95 22.73 -1.15 -13.13
CA VAL A 95 22.32 -1.26 -14.52
C VAL A 95 23.49 -0.82 -15.42
N PRO A 96 23.79 -1.55 -16.51
CA PRO A 96 24.93 -1.23 -17.34
C PRO A 96 24.76 0.12 -18.05
N TYR A 97 25.84 0.88 -18.16
CA TYR A 97 25.84 2.21 -18.79
C TYR A 97 25.28 2.22 -20.21
N SER A 98 25.53 1.15 -20.98
CA SER A 98 25.02 0.96 -22.34
C SER A 98 23.49 0.90 -22.42
N VAL A 99 22.82 0.42 -21.36
CA VAL A 99 21.36 0.39 -21.25
C VAL A 99 20.87 1.74 -20.77
N LEU A 100 21.50 2.31 -19.73
CA LEU A 100 21.12 3.60 -19.13
C LEU A 100 21.08 4.75 -20.15
N ILE A 101 22.07 4.83 -21.03
CA ILE A 101 22.14 5.92 -22.03
C ILE A 101 21.05 5.85 -23.11
N GLN A 102 20.40 4.69 -23.27
CA GLN A 102 19.35 4.45 -24.27
C GLN A 102 17.94 4.52 -23.68
N SER A 103 17.82 4.78 -22.38
CA SER A 103 16.57 4.67 -21.63
C SER A 103 16.23 5.95 -20.88
N ASP A 104 14.94 6.26 -20.78
CA ASP A 104 14.46 7.20 -19.77
C ASP A 104 14.43 6.50 -18.41
N ILE A 105 14.88 7.20 -17.37
CA ILE A 105 14.91 6.68 -16.00
C ILE A 105 13.77 7.31 -15.21
N ILE A 106 12.94 6.46 -14.60
CA ILE A 106 11.82 6.84 -13.75
C ILE A 106 12.04 6.27 -12.36
N HIS A 107 11.86 7.10 -11.35
CA HIS A 107 11.75 6.66 -9.97
C HIS A 107 10.28 6.75 -9.54
N LEU A 108 9.75 5.63 -9.08
CA LEU A 108 8.40 5.52 -8.54
C LEU A 108 8.53 5.40 -7.02
N ARG A 109 8.05 6.41 -6.31
CA ARG A 109 8.05 6.48 -4.85
C ARG A 109 6.65 6.76 -4.34
N LEU A 110 6.36 6.37 -3.10
CA LEU A 110 5.08 6.71 -2.44
C LEU A 110 4.83 8.22 -2.37
N ASP A 111 5.88 9.01 -2.12
CA ASP A 111 5.80 10.47 -2.01
C ASP A 111 5.23 11.14 -3.27
N ASP A 112 5.35 10.49 -4.43
CA ASP A 112 4.84 11.03 -5.69
C ASP A 112 3.32 10.92 -5.84
N PHE A 113 2.69 9.96 -5.14
CA PHE A 113 1.24 9.70 -5.22
C PHE A 113 0.50 10.09 -3.94
N PHE A 114 1.17 10.02 -2.79
CA PHE A 114 0.61 10.30 -1.47
C PHE A 114 1.15 11.62 -0.92
N THR A 115 1.11 12.67 -1.73
CA THR A 115 1.63 13.99 -1.37
C THR A 115 0.94 14.54 -0.12
N GLY A 116 1.72 15.10 0.80
CA GLY A 116 1.19 15.72 2.03
C GLY A 116 0.94 14.75 3.18
N ILE A 117 1.37 13.49 3.04
CA ILE A 117 1.45 12.48 4.10
C ILE A 117 2.90 11.98 4.16
N ALA A 118 3.41 11.69 5.35
CA ALA A 118 4.76 11.13 5.48
C ALA A 118 4.83 9.73 4.85
N ALA A 119 5.72 9.51 3.86
CA ALA A 119 5.92 8.20 3.20
C ALA A 119 6.10 7.04 4.18
N LYS A 120 6.78 7.26 5.32
CA LYS A 120 6.95 6.23 6.35
C LYS A 120 5.60 5.71 6.86
N ALA A 121 4.64 6.60 7.13
CA ALA A 121 3.31 6.21 7.60
C ALA A 121 2.53 5.47 6.50
N VAL A 122 2.72 5.85 5.24
CA VAL A 122 2.11 5.14 4.10
C VAL A 122 2.68 3.74 3.95
N ARG A 123 3.99 3.51 4.13
CA ARG A 123 4.58 2.16 4.08
C ARG A 123 4.06 1.21 5.15
N GLU A 124 3.68 1.73 6.31
CA GLU A 124 3.12 0.93 7.41
C GLU A 124 1.61 0.64 7.20
N LEU A 125 0.98 1.31 6.23
CA LEU A 125 -0.40 1.05 5.85
C LEU A 125 -0.47 -0.21 4.95
N PRO A 126 -1.38 -1.16 5.21
CA PRO A 126 -1.58 -2.28 4.32
C PRO A 126 -2.00 -1.82 2.92
N ILE A 127 -1.43 -2.45 1.89
CA ILE A 127 -1.58 -2.03 0.49
C ILE A 127 -3.04 -1.96 0.02
N GLN A 128 -3.92 -2.78 0.60
CA GLN A 128 -5.36 -2.77 0.31
C GLN A 128 -6.05 -1.43 0.63
N TYR A 129 -5.46 -0.61 1.50
CA TYR A 129 -5.98 0.72 1.84
C TYR A 129 -5.35 1.85 1.03
N TYR A 130 -4.38 1.58 0.15
CA TYR A 130 -3.70 2.59 -0.66
C TYR A 130 -4.67 3.31 -1.60
N GLU A 131 -5.58 2.58 -2.24
CA GLU A 131 -6.58 3.15 -3.14
C GLU A 131 -7.50 4.12 -2.38
N LYS A 132 -8.02 3.69 -1.22
CA LYS A 132 -8.86 4.51 -0.35
C LYS A 132 -8.13 5.78 0.10
N LEU A 133 -6.86 5.66 0.51
CA LEU A 133 -6.05 6.81 0.90
C LEU A 133 -5.83 7.76 -0.29
N PHE A 134 -5.52 7.23 -1.47
CA PHE A 134 -5.27 8.02 -2.66
C PHE A 134 -6.50 8.86 -3.04
N GLU A 135 -7.68 8.24 -3.11
CA GLU A 135 -8.94 8.94 -3.38
C GLU A 135 -9.22 10.04 -2.35
N LEU A 136 -8.99 9.75 -1.07
CA LEU A 136 -9.21 10.70 0.01
C LEU A 136 -8.31 11.93 -0.15
N LEU A 137 -7.04 11.74 -0.49
CA LEU A 137 -6.10 12.85 -0.71
C LEU A 137 -6.43 13.68 -1.96
N GLN A 138 -7.05 13.10 -2.98
CA GLN A 138 -7.53 13.87 -4.14
C GLN A 138 -8.67 14.82 -3.77
N VAL A 139 -9.57 14.38 -2.87
CA VAL A 139 -10.71 15.19 -2.42
C VAL A 139 -10.30 16.19 -1.33
N GLN A 140 -9.44 15.75 -0.42
CA GLN A 140 -9.00 16.53 0.74
C GLN A 140 -7.48 16.48 0.87
N PRO A 141 -6.75 17.33 0.11
CA PRO A 141 -5.30 17.43 0.20
C PRO A 141 -4.85 17.73 1.63
N GLN A 142 -3.75 17.10 2.03
CA GLN A 142 -3.16 17.28 3.34
C GLN A 142 -1.77 17.93 3.24
N ASN A 143 -1.26 18.40 4.36
CA ASN A 143 0.11 18.87 4.49
C ASN A 143 0.64 18.50 5.89
N LEU A 144 0.62 17.20 6.18
CA LEU A 144 1.10 16.65 7.45
C LEU A 144 2.61 16.46 7.33
N THR A 145 3.34 17.17 8.17
CA THR A 145 4.81 17.21 8.08
C THR A 145 5.46 16.12 8.94
N SER A 146 4.74 15.64 9.96
CA SER A 146 5.26 14.63 10.87
C SER A 146 4.67 13.24 10.63
N TYR A 147 5.45 12.24 11.03
CA TYR A 147 5.00 10.85 11.07
C TYR A 147 3.79 10.67 12.00
N SER A 148 3.79 11.30 13.17
CA SER A 148 2.70 11.18 14.15
C SER A 148 1.39 11.72 13.59
N GLU A 149 1.40 12.93 13.02
CA GLU A 149 0.20 13.53 12.40
C GLU A 149 -0.34 12.64 11.27
N SER A 150 0.56 12.07 10.46
CA SER A 150 0.19 11.16 9.37
C SER A 150 -0.49 9.90 9.91
N ILE A 151 0.05 9.28 10.96
CA ILE A 151 -0.54 8.10 11.59
C ILE A 151 -1.90 8.43 12.23
N ASP A 152 -2.03 9.59 12.90
CA ASP A 152 -3.29 10.06 13.46
C ASP A 152 -4.35 10.25 12.37
N PHE A 153 -3.95 10.87 11.25
CA PHE A 153 -4.81 11.04 10.09
C PHE A 153 -5.24 9.72 9.49
N LEU A 154 -4.32 8.77 9.28
CA LEU A 154 -4.65 7.44 8.75
C LEU A 154 -5.63 6.72 9.67
N THR A 155 -5.35 6.68 10.98
CA THR A 155 -6.20 6.05 11.99
C THR A 155 -7.62 6.63 11.94
N ARG A 156 -7.74 7.96 11.87
CA ARG A 156 -9.03 8.65 11.88
C ARG A 156 -9.78 8.59 10.57
N ARG A 157 -9.10 8.80 9.44
CA ARG A 157 -9.74 9.01 8.14
C ARG A 157 -9.83 7.75 7.29
N VAL A 158 -8.85 6.86 7.40
CA VAL A 158 -8.85 5.57 6.69
C VAL A 158 -9.62 4.52 7.50
N PHE A 159 -9.39 4.44 8.82
CA PHE A 159 -10.02 3.43 9.68
C PHE A 159 -11.24 3.93 10.47
N GLY A 160 -11.47 5.25 10.53
CA GLY A 160 -12.61 5.80 11.24
C GLY A 160 -12.51 5.69 12.76
N ILE A 161 -11.28 5.60 13.29
CA ILE A 161 -10.99 5.46 14.72
C ILE A 161 -10.37 6.76 15.21
N ASP A 162 -11.06 7.45 16.12
CA ASP A 162 -10.57 8.70 16.72
C ASP A 162 -10.01 8.41 18.12
N THR A 163 -8.74 7.97 18.19
CA THR A 163 -8.12 7.56 19.45
C THR A 163 -8.05 8.68 20.49
N ALA A 164 -7.94 9.94 20.04
CA ALA A 164 -7.92 11.09 20.94
C ALA A 164 -9.30 11.41 21.55
N GLY A 165 -10.38 10.94 20.92
CA GLY A 165 -11.75 11.10 21.41
C GLY A 165 -12.18 10.02 22.41
N ILE A 166 -11.35 9.00 22.65
CA ILE A 166 -11.64 7.91 23.58
C ILE A 166 -11.12 8.32 24.96
N ILE A 167 -12.04 8.79 25.81
CA ILE A 167 -11.74 9.30 27.16
C ILE A 167 -12.47 8.52 28.27
N THR A 168 -13.30 7.55 27.89
CA THR A 168 -14.05 6.70 28.82
C THR A 168 -13.98 5.24 28.37
N GLU A 169 -14.09 4.35 29.34
CA GLU A 169 -14.18 2.90 29.12
C GLU A 169 -15.28 2.53 28.13
N VAL A 170 -16.47 3.12 28.26
CA VAL A 170 -17.62 2.87 27.35
C VAL A 170 -17.28 3.20 25.89
N GLN A 171 -16.57 4.31 25.66
CA GLN A 171 -16.11 4.68 24.31
C GLN A 171 -15.07 3.69 23.78
N PHE A 172 -14.16 3.23 24.64
CA PHE A 172 -13.15 2.25 24.27
C PHE A 172 -13.79 0.93 23.85
N TRP A 173 -14.71 0.40 24.66
CA TRP A 173 -15.44 -0.81 24.31
C TRP A 173 -16.28 -0.66 23.05
N ALA A 174 -16.94 0.48 22.83
CA ALA A 174 -17.67 0.74 21.59
C ALA A 174 -16.78 0.64 20.34
N VAL A 175 -15.52 1.07 20.43
CA VAL A 175 -14.52 0.91 19.37
C VAL A 175 -14.14 -0.55 19.19
N MET A 176 -13.86 -1.29 20.28
CA MET A 176 -13.56 -2.73 20.24
C MET A 176 -14.69 -3.55 19.60
N PHE A 177 -15.94 -3.30 20.00
CA PHE A 177 -17.11 -3.96 19.41
C PHE A 177 -17.23 -3.68 17.91
N LYS A 178 -17.11 -2.41 17.51
CA LYS A 178 -17.18 -2.03 16.09
C LYS A 178 -16.06 -2.70 15.29
N LEU A 179 -14.87 -2.77 15.86
CA LEU A 179 -13.70 -3.39 15.25
C LEU A 179 -13.95 -4.86 14.92
N HIS A 180 -14.29 -5.67 15.94
CA HIS A 180 -14.49 -7.12 15.75
C HIS A 180 -15.77 -7.46 15.01
N TYR A 181 -16.78 -6.60 15.06
CA TYR A 181 -18.00 -6.78 14.26
C TYR A 181 -17.73 -6.55 12.76
N SER A 182 -16.81 -5.65 12.43
CA SER A 182 -16.46 -5.29 11.05
C SER A 182 -15.39 -6.18 10.44
N ASP A 183 -14.92 -7.19 11.18
CA ASP A 183 -13.84 -8.12 10.80
C ASP A 183 -12.62 -7.40 10.20
N THR A 184 -12.28 -6.24 10.78
CA THR A 184 -11.23 -5.37 10.24
C THR A 184 -9.89 -5.76 10.86
N GLU A 185 -8.99 -6.28 10.04
CA GLU A 185 -7.60 -6.45 10.44
C GLU A 185 -6.94 -5.07 10.60
N LEU A 186 -6.48 -4.78 11.83
CA LEU A 186 -5.81 -3.53 12.14
C LEU A 186 -4.32 -3.61 11.83
N PRO A 187 -3.75 -2.57 11.21
CA PRO A 187 -2.31 -2.38 11.17
C PRO A 187 -1.75 -2.21 12.59
N GLU A 188 -0.51 -2.66 12.80
CA GLU A 188 0.15 -2.63 14.11
C GLU A 188 0.23 -1.22 14.72
N PHE A 189 0.39 -0.18 13.90
CA PHE A 189 0.41 1.20 14.39
C PHE A 189 -0.92 1.62 15.05
N ILE A 190 -2.06 1.07 14.61
CA ILE A 190 -3.37 1.33 15.22
C ILE A 190 -3.54 0.50 16.48
N VAL A 191 -3.14 -0.77 16.46
CA VAL A 191 -3.13 -1.63 17.64
C VAL A 191 -2.35 -0.96 18.77
N ASN A 192 -1.13 -0.49 18.49
CA ASN A 192 -0.30 0.19 19.48
C ASN A 192 -0.99 1.43 20.07
N LYS A 193 -1.67 2.23 19.25
CA LYS A 193 -2.42 3.39 19.73
C LYS A 193 -3.60 3.00 20.62
N LEU A 194 -4.35 1.97 20.24
CA LEU A 194 -5.48 1.48 21.03
C LEU A 194 -5.01 0.82 22.33
N LEU A 195 -3.88 0.12 22.32
CA LEU A 195 -3.23 -0.38 23.52
C LEU A 195 -2.90 0.74 24.49
N ASP A 196 -2.26 1.80 24.01
CA ASP A 196 -1.85 2.91 24.86
C ASP A 196 -3.04 3.65 25.48
N VAL A 197 -4.13 3.79 24.73
CA VAL A 197 -5.38 4.38 25.25
C VAL A 197 -6.11 3.42 26.20
N GLY A 198 -6.16 2.13 25.88
CA GLY A 198 -6.94 1.15 26.62
C GLY A 198 -6.31 0.74 27.95
N LYS A 199 -4.98 0.72 28.06
CA LYS A 199 -4.27 0.31 29.30
C LYS A 199 -4.79 1.01 30.55
N GLU A 200 -5.09 2.32 30.48
CA GLU A 200 -5.60 3.06 31.62
C GLU A 200 -7.12 2.92 31.80
N LEU A 201 -7.86 2.70 30.71
CA LEU A 201 -9.33 2.69 30.72
C LEU A 201 -9.93 1.35 31.13
N VAL A 202 -9.21 0.24 30.90
CA VAL A 202 -9.70 -1.12 31.16
C VAL A 202 -8.79 -1.90 32.13
N ASP A 203 -7.98 -1.21 32.93
CA ASP A 203 -7.01 -1.82 33.87
C ASP A 203 -7.69 -2.68 34.97
N GLU A 204 -8.98 -2.45 35.23
CA GLU A 204 -9.77 -3.23 36.20
C GLU A 204 -10.16 -4.62 35.67
N TYR A 205 -10.03 -4.86 34.36
CA TYR A 205 -10.41 -6.12 33.71
C TYR A 205 -9.20 -7.06 33.57
N ASP A 206 -9.39 -8.33 33.87
CA ASP A 206 -8.40 -9.38 33.61
C ASP A 206 -8.43 -9.77 32.12
N ILE A 207 -7.88 -8.90 31.27
CA ILE A 207 -7.86 -9.05 29.81
C ILE A 207 -6.46 -8.82 29.24
N ASP A 208 -6.02 -9.71 28.35
CA ASP A 208 -4.88 -9.46 27.48
C ASP A 208 -5.32 -8.54 26.33
N LEU A 209 -5.10 -7.24 26.50
CA LEU A 209 -5.62 -6.24 25.56
C LEU A 209 -5.00 -6.35 24.16
N ASP A 210 -3.73 -6.74 24.04
CA ASP A 210 -3.07 -6.92 22.72
C ASP A 210 -3.73 -8.08 21.98
N ARG A 211 -3.96 -9.18 22.70
CA ARG A 211 -4.64 -10.33 22.15
C ARG A 211 -6.10 -10.03 21.80
N ALA A 212 -6.80 -9.28 22.64
CA ALA A 212 -8.17 -8.86 22.40
C ALA A 212 -8.29 -8.00 21.14
N LEU A 213 -7.40 -7.03 20.93
CA LEU A 213 -7.42 -6.17 19.74
C LEU A 213 -7.20 -6.94 18.43
N LYS A 214 -6.45 -8.05 18.47
CA LYS A 214 -6.05 -8.82 17.29
C LYS A 214 -6.93 -10.03 17.00
N ILE A 215 -7.54 -10.64 18.02
CA ILE A 215 -8.24 -11.93 17.92
C ILE A 215 -9.69 -11.78 18.38
N SER A 216 -10.62 -11.82 17.42
CA SER A 216 -12.05 -11.64 17.69
C SER A 216 -12.61 -12.71 18.62
N GLU A 217 -12.20 -13.97 18.47
CA GLU A 217 -12.65 -15.07 19.31
C GLU A 217 -12.24 -14.88 20.78
N TYR A 218 -11.04 -14.35 21.01
CA TYR A 218 -10.56 -14.06 22.36
C TYR A 218 -11.37 -12.91 22.99
N PHE A 219 -11.64 -11.85 22.23
CA PHE A 219 -12.49 -10.75 22.69
C PHE A 219 -13.91 -11.21 23.03
N TYR A 220 -14.54 -12.03 22.18
CA TYR A 220 -15.90 -12.53 22.43
C TYR A 220 -15.95 -13.52 23.61
N ALA A 221 -14.92 -14.34 23.81
CA ALA A 221 -14.83 -15.21 24.97
C ALA A 221 -14.76 -14.40 26.28
N PHE A 222 -13.92 -13.36 26.31
CA PHE A 222 -13.83 -12.43 27.45
C PHE A 222 -15.20 -11.79 27.76
N LEU A 223 -15.89 -11.27 26.74
CA LEU A 223 -17.22 -10.67 26.92
C LEU A 223 -18.25 -11.65 27.50
N GLN A 224 -18.18 -12.91 27.11
CA GLN A 224 -19.07 -13.95 27.62
C GLN A 224 -18.83 -14.21 29.12
N GLU A 225 -17.56 -14.21 29.56
CA GLU A 225 -17.21 -14.35 30.97
C GLU A 225 -17.69 -13.16 31.80
N GLU A 226 -17.46 -11.93 31.33
CA GLU A 226 -17.93 -10.72 32.02
C GLU A 226 -19.46 -10.62 32.07
N TRP A 227 -20.14 -11.07 31.01
CA TRP A 227 -21.61 -11.15 31.02
C TRP A 227 -22.13 -12.11 32.08
N GLN A 228 -21.49 -13.27 32.25
CA GLN A 228 -21.87 -14.23 33.30
C GLN A 228 -21.69 -13.63 34.69
N ARG A 229 -20.56 -12.96 34.94
CA ARG A 229 -20.28 -12.27 36.22
C ARG A 229 -21.29 -11.16 36.54
N PHE A 230 -21.85 -10.51 35.53
CA PHE A 230 -22.82 -9.43 35.72
C PHE A 230 -24.24 -9.94 36.03
N VAL A 231 -24.63 -11.10 35.48
CA VAL A 231 -25.99 -11.65 35.62
C VAL A 231 -26.14 -12.53 36.86
N ASP A 232 -25.05 -13.14 37.33
CA ASP A 232 -24.99 -13.90 38.59
C ASP A 232 -25.03 -13.00 39.84
#